data_AF-A0A3S3YU29-F1
#
_entry.id   AF-A0A3S3YU29-F1
#
_cell.length_a   1.000
_cell.length_b   1.000
_cell.length_c   1.000
_cell.angle_alpha   90.00
_cell.angle_beta   90.00
_cell.angle_gamma   90.00
#
_symmetry.space_group_name_H-M   'P 1'
#
loop_
_entity.id
_entity.type
_entity.pdbx_description
1 polymer ?
#
loop_
_entity_poly.entity_id
_entity_poly.type
_entity_poly.pdbx_seq_one_letter_code
_entity_poly.pdbx_strand_id
1 'polypeptide(L)'
;MRTLHQTMGSTTTNDPRSLPAIGLSTEELRMRLQHITEKVIKDTWAKNSYLTYYDETLCPDASYAIHAYRDRKELVKLENGEAHLVKIL
;
A
#
# COMPACT_ATOMS: atom_id res chain seq x y z
N MET A 1 51.89 -16.54 16.81
CA MET A 1 51.32 -16.27 15.47
C MET A 1 49.79 -16.32 15.57
N ARG A 2 49.17 -15.17 15.29
CA ARG A 2 47.75 -14.86 14.95
C ARG A 2 46.62 -15.64 15.64
N THR A 3 46.04 -15.00 16.65
CA THR A 3 44.65 -15.19 17.10
C THR A 3 43.69 -14.72 16.01
N LEU A 4 42.81 -15.62 15.55
CA LEU A 4 41.71 -15.29 14.66
C LEU A 4 40.61 -14.59 15.47
N HIS A 5 40.52 -13.26 15.35
CA HIS A 5 39.33 -12.53 15.74
C HIS A 5 38.21 -12.93 14.78
N GLN A 6 37.29 -13.79 15.23
CA GLN A 6 35.99 -13.93 14.59
C GLN A 6 35.21 -12.65 14.87
N THR A 7 35.25 -11.71 13.93
CA THR A 7 34.30 -10.61 13.88
C THR A 7 32.93 -11.23 13.66
N MET A 8 32.13 -11.35 14.73
CA MET A 8 30.71 -11.60 14.62
C MET A 8 30.11 -10.40 13.87
N GLY A 9 29.88 -10.56 12.57
CA GLY A 9 29.00 -9.69 11.82
C GLY A 9 27.59 -9.89 12.36
N SER A 10 27.23 -9.16 13.42
CA SER A 10 25.85 -8.98 13.80
C SER A 10 25.20 -8.09 12.75
N THR A 11 24.86 -8.66 11.59
CA THR A 11 23.71 -8.16 10.83
C THR A 11 22.49 -8.49 11.68
N THR A 12 22.20 -7.62 12.64
CA THR A 12 20.86 -7.49 13.19
C THR A 12 20.02 -7.02 12.02
N THR A 13 19.47 -7.97 11.26
CA THR A 13 18.40 -7.69 10.31
C THR A 13 17.25 -7.20 11.16
N ASN A 14 17.21 -5.90 11.41
CA ASN A 14 16.15 -5.27 12.17
C ASN A 14 14.86 -5.66 11.47
N ASP A 15 13.96 -6.36 12.17
CA ASP A 15 12.67 -6.68 11.58
C ASP A 15 12.01 -5.34 11.20
N PRO A 16 11.72 -5.11 9.91
CA PRO A 16 11.12 -3.85 9.46
C PRO A 16 9.76 -3.59 10.12
N ARG A 17 9.12 -4.61 10.72
CA ARG A 17 7.91 -4.47 11.54
C ARG A 17 8.15 -3.80 12.90
N SER A 18 9.39 -3.82 13.40
CA SER A 18 9.77 -3.32 14.72
C SER A 18 10.34 -1.90 14.72
N LEU A 19 10.69 -1.36 13.56
CA LEU A 19 11.20 0.00 13.41
C LEU A 19 10.07 1.04 13.45
N PRO A 20 10.29 2.28 13.89
CA PRO A 20 9.34 3.36 13.64
C PRO A 20 9.15 3.56 12.12
N ALA A 21 7.95 3.97 11.69
CA ALA A 21 7.66 4.18 10.26
C ALA A 21 8.54 5.29 9.64
N ILE A 22 8.98 6.24 10.47
CA ILE A 22 9.96 7.27 10.11
C ILE A 22 11.34 6.60 10.11
N GLY A 23 11.93 6.44 8.92
CA GLY A 23 13.26 5.85 8.72
C GLY A 23 13.28 4.54 7.94
N LEU A 24 12.12 3.98 7.58
CA LEU A 24 12.04 2.85 6.67
C LEU A 24 12.28 3.30 5.23
N SER A 25 13.05 2.52 4.47
CA SER A 25 13.03 2.61 3.01
C SER A 25 11.66 2.22 2.45
N THR A 26 11.37 2.62 1.21
CA THR A 26 10.10 2.27 0.53
C THR A 26 9.85 0.76 0.51
N GLU A 27 10.90 -0.04 0.33
CA GLU A 27 10.78 -1.51 0.27
C GLU A 27 10.48 -2.13 1.65
N GLU A 28 11.13 -1.64 2.71
CA GLU A 28 10.83 -2.11 4.06
C GLU A 28 9.42 -1.73 4.51
N LEU A 29 8.99 -0.51 4.17
CA LEU A 29 7.62 -0.08 4.40
C LEU A 29 6.63 -0.95 3.62
N ARG A 30 6.93 -1.27 2.37
CA ARG A 30 6.10 -2.17 1.54
C ARG A 30 6.00 -3.56 2.15
N MET A 31 7.12 -4.18 2.55
CA MET A 31 7.12 -5.51 3.18
C MET A 31 6.30 -5.51 4.48
N ARG A 32 6.41 -4.44 5.28
CA ARG A 32 5.63 -4.30 6.51
C ARG A 32 4.13 -4.16 6.22
N LEU A 33 3.77 -3.33 5.25
CA LEU A 33 2.37 -3.05 4.91
C LEU A 33 1.73 -4.19 4.13
N GLN A 34 2.49 -5.03 3.42
CA GLN A 34 1.96 -6.09 2.55
C GLN A 34 0.87 -6.92 3.24
N HIS A 35 1.15 -7.45 4.43
CA HIS A 35 0.20 -8.29 5.16
C HIS A 35 -1.09 -7.52 5.53
N ILE A 36 -0.95 -6.25 5.90
CA ILE A 36 -2.09 -5.38 6.24
C ILE A 36 -2.91 -5.09 4.98
N THR A 37 -2.24 -4.73 3.88
CA THR A 37 -2.86 -4.46 2.59
C THR A 37 -3.64 -5.67 2.07
N GLU A 38 -3.04 -6.87 2.09
CA GLU A 38 -3.71 -8.12 1.70
C GLU A 38 -4.95 -8.39 2.55
N LYS A 39 -4.86 -8.18 3.87
CA LYS A 39 -6.00 -8.33 4.78
C LYS A 39 -7.11 -7.33 4.45
N VAL A 40 -6.78 -6.05 4.28
CA VAL A 40 -7.75 -4.99 3.95
C VAL A 40 -8.45 -5.29 2.62
N ILE A 41 -7.70 -5.69 1.61
CA ILE A 41 -8.25 -6.08 0.30
C ILE A 41 -9.24 -7.24 0.46
N LYS A 42 -8.83 -8.31 1.15
CA LYS A 42 -9.66 -9.49 1.38
C LYS A 42 -10.95 -9.14 2.13
N ASP A 43 -10.84 -8.37 3.21
CA ASP A 43 -11.99 -7.94 4.03
C ASP A 43 -12.93 -7.03 3.25
N THR A 44 -12.39 -6.14 2.40
CA THR A 44 -13.18 -5.23 1.55
C THR A 44 -14.04 -6.02 0.56
N TRP A 45 -13.44 -6.99 -0.13
CA TRP A 45 -14.17 -7.84 -1.07
C TRP A 45 -15.17 -8.76 -0.38
N ALA A 46 -14.84 -9.31 0.78
CA ALA A 46 -15.77 -10.14 1.56
C ALA A 46 -17.04 -9.37 1.96
N LYS A 47 -16.96 -8.05 2.09
CA LYS A 47 -18.08 -7.16 2.38
C LYS A 47 -18.76 -6.59 1.12
N ASN A 48 -18.39 -7.04 -0.08
CA ASN A 48 -18.84 -6.47 -1.36
C ASN A 48 -18.63 -4.94 -1.44
N SER A 49 -17.59 -4.44 -0.78
CA SER A 49 -17.21 -3.03 -0.80
C SER A 49 -16.16 -2.78 -1.90
N TYR A 50 -15.75 -1.53 -2.04
CA TYR A 50 -14.68 -1.11 -2.95
C TYR A 50 -13.52 -0.47 -2.18
N LEU A 51 -12.36 -0.44 -2.83
CA LEU A 51 -11.20 0.36 -2.41
C LEU A 51 -11.17 1.65 -3.20
N THR A 52 -10.90 2.76 -2.52
CA THR A 52 -10.68 4.06 -3.16
C THR A 52 -9.20 4.39 -3.13
N TYR A 53 -8.61 4.68 -4.29
CA TYR A 53 -7.22 5.10 -4.39
C TYR A 53 -6.99 6.05 -5.58
N TYR A 54 -5.90 6.81 -5.54
CA TYR A 54 -5.46 7.68 -6.62
C TYR A 54 -4.45 6.95 -7.50
N ASP A 55 -4.58 7.09 -8.82
CA ASP A 55 -3.64 6.54 -9.81
C ASP A 55 -3.33 7.63 -10.84
N GLU A 56 -2.09 8.10 -10.89
CA GLU A 56 -1.66 9.20 -11.76
C GLU A 56 -1.79 8.90 -13.26
N THR A 57 -1.89 7.62 -13.64
CA THR A 57 -2.04 7.22 -15.05
C THR A 57 -3.50 7.21 -15.50
N LEU A 58 -4.43 7.16 -14.55
CA LEU A 58 -5.87 7.03 -14.81
C LEU A 58 -6.66 8.27 -14.35
N CYS A 59 -6.22 8.92 -13.29
CA CYS A 59 -6.82 10.13 -12.74
C CYS A 59 -6.24 11.37 -13.43
N PRO A 60 -7.07 12.22 -14.07
CA PRO A 60 -6.62 13.48 -14.66
C PRO A 60 -5.99 14.44 -13.64
N ASP A 61 -6.54 14.49 -12.43
CA ASP A 61 -6.08 15.33 -11.32
C ASP A 61 -6.58 14.77 -9.98
N ALA A 62 -6.23 15.45 -8.87
CA ALA A 62 -6.57 15.04 -7.51
C ALA A 62 -8.06 15.09 -7.16
N SER A 63 -8.92 15.64 -8.03
CA SER A 63 -10.38 15.55 -7.89
C SER A 63 -10.93 14.21 -8.39
N TYR A 64 -10.10 13.31 -8.90
CA TYR A 64 -10.51 11.97 -9.34
C TYR A 64 -9.92 10.88 -8.46
N ALA A 65 -10.67 9.79 -8.34
CA ALA A 65 -10.23 8.57 -7.68
C ALA A 65 -10.70 7.33 -8.42
N ILE A 66 -10.06 6.21 -8.15
CA ILE A 66 -10.45 4.90 -8.64
C ILE A 66 -11.21 4.19 -7.53
N HIS A 67 -12.44 3.78 -7.82
CA HIS A 67 -13.18 2.80 -7.03
C HIS A 67 -12.93 1.41 -7.61
N ALA A 68 -12.13 0.62 -6.91
CA ALA A 68 -11.84 -0.76 -7.30
C ALA A 68 -12.75 -1.73 -6.54
N TYR A 69 -13.68 -2.32 -7.28
CA TYR A 69 -14.48 -3.44 -6.86
C TYR A 69 -13.70 -4.75 -7.11
N ARG A 70 -14.28 -5.88 -6.72
CA ARG A 70 -13.68 -7.19 -6.92
C ARG A 70 -13.55 -7.56 -8.41
N ASP A 71 -14.51 -7.11 -9.22
CA ASP A 71 -14.73 -7.53 -10.60
C ASP A 71 -14.49 -6.40 -11.62
N ARG A 72 -14.51 -5.14 -11.19
CA ARG A 72 -14.37 -3.97 -12.05
C ARG A 72 -13.70 -2.80 -11.35
N LYS A 73 -13.27 -1.83 -12.14
CA LYS A 73 -12.78 -0.54 -11.66
C LYS A 73 -13.62 0.58 -12.25
N GLU A 74 -13.82 1.62 -11.47
CA GLU A 74 -14.59 2.79 -11.85
C GLU A 74 -13.73 4.03 -11.61
N LEU A 75 -13.66 4.92 -12.60
CA LEU A 75 -13.13 6.27 -12.42
C LEU A 75 -14.28 7.12 -11.88
N VAL A 76 -14.06 7.74 -10.73
CA VAL A 76 -15.02 8.66 -10.10
C VAL A 76 -14.42 10.05 -9.96
N LYS A 77 -15.28 11.06 -10.03
CA LYS A 77 -14.95 12.45 -9.70
C LYS A 77 -15.49 12.77 -8.32
N LEU A 78 -14.67 13.38 -7.48
CA LEU A 78 -14.99 13.81 -6.13
C LEU A 78 -15.42 15.28 -6.18
N GLU A 79 -16.71 15.55 -6.04
CA GLU A 79 -17.27 16.90 -6.03
C GLU A 79 -18.16 17.08 -4.81
N ASN A 80 -17.98 18.17 -4.06
CA ASN A 80 -18.79 18.51 -2.89
C ASN A 80 -18.86 17.40 -1.81
N GLY A 81 -17.83 16.57 -1.71
CA GLY A 81 -17.80 15.44 -0.77
C GLY A 81 -18.52 14.18 -1.26
N GLU A 82 -19.07 14.19 -2.47
CA GLU A 82 -19.70 13.05 -3.12
C GLU A 82 -18.83 12.52 -4.26
N ALA A 83 -18.97 11.21 -4.55
CA ALA A 83 -18.29 10.55 -5.65
C ALA A 83 -19.27 10.32 -6.81
N HIS A 84 -18.97 10.91 -7.97
CA HIS A 84 -19.74 10.75 -9.20
C HIS A 84 -19.02 9.83 -10.18
N LEU A 85 -19.69 8.79 -10.65
CA LEU A 85 -19.15 7.88 -11.66
C LEU A 85 -18.91 8.63 -12.98
N VAL A 86 -17.68 8.54 -13.49
CA VAL A 86 -17.28 9.09 -14.79
C VAL A 86 -17.32 8.00 -15.86
N LYS A 87 -16.65 6.87 -15.60
CA LYS A 87 -16.66 5.69 -16.48
C LYS A 87 -16.17 4.43 -15.77
N ILE A 88 -16.58 3.28 -16.29
CA ILE A 88 -15.99 1.97 -15.96
C ILE A 88 -14.69 1.80 -16.77
N LEU A 89 -13.65 1.27 -16.14
CA LEU A 89 -12.33 1.06 -16.70
C LEU A 89 -12.10 -0.40 -17.12
#